data_AF-A0A7W8EKM0-F1
#
_entry.id   AF-A0A7W8EKM0-F1
#
_cell.length_a   1.000
_cell.length_b   1.000
_cell.length_c   1.000
_cell.angle_alpha   90.00
_cell.angle_beta   90.00
_cell.angle_gamma   90.00
#
_symmetry.space_group_name_H-M   'P 1'
#
loop_
_entity.id
_entity.type
_entity.pdbx_description
1 polymer ?
#
loop_
_entity_poly.entity_id
_entity_poly.type
_entity_poly.pdbx_seq_one_letter_code
_entity_poly.pdbx_strand_id
1 'polypeptide(L)'
;MTTRIVGTVWGLIITAVLVTVPLSFRDRLPDPLATHWSDRADRSSSFTQFMLMAVLPWVVTWAVMVGMALHGRMLRRRLSRGYWWGFLVGVGLFAVGITLTTVYANLDRPVWTEAELPAWIVLAVVVAAASGGLAAGFLGRGEPDQPPPAGEAPPKLRLRAGQRSVWVSRVSNPWLLAMTVVGGATFIVAAGVAFIGATPDTVWGSLLFASAVVFVSGLFTSAAIVRVTDDGLALGFGPFGWPVRRIRLSKIEKAWSEVRYPSQVGGWGIRGVPGMAAIMLRGGDCLVLRYHSGGQLLISVDDARRGASLINALIEEKVA
;
A
#
# COMPACT_ATOMS: atom_id res chain seq x y z
N MET A 1 -2.81 19.56 -18.88
CA MET A 1 -2.07 20.21 -17.77
C MET A 1 -1.78 19.17 -16.71
N THR A 2 -0.50 18.93 -16.46
CA THR A 2 0.03 17.67 -15.92
C THR A 2 -0.32 17.51 -14.44
N THR A 3 -0.83 16.35 -14.03
CA THR A 3 -1.13 15.93 -12.65
C THR A 3 -0.08 16.39 -11.61
N ARG A 4 1.18 16.46 -12.05
CA ARG A 4 2.34 16.98 -11.32
C ARG A 4 2.18 18.44 -10.88
N ILE A 5 1.80 19.34 -11.79
CA ILE A 5 1.62 20.78 -11.52
C ILE A 5 0.52 20.97 -10.47
N VAL A 6 -0.61 20.28 -10.64
CA VAL A 6 -1.73 20.38 -9.70
C VAL A 6 -1.31 19.87 -8.31
N GLY A 7 -0.57 18.76 -8.23
CA GLY A 7 -0.06 18.25 -6.96
C GLY A 7 0.99 19.16 -6.29
N THR A 8 1.83 19.83 -7.09
CA THR A 8 2.77 20.84 -6.59
C THR A 8 2.02 22.05 -6.04
N VAL A 9 1.08 22.60 -6.79
CA VAL A 9 0.25 23.74 -6.38
C VAL A 9 -0.55 23.41 -5.12
N TRP A 10 -1.17 22.23 -5.07
CA TRP A 10 -1.88 21.75 -3.88
C TRP A 10 -0.97 21.77 -2.66
N GLY A 11 0.25 21.24 -2.77
CA GLY A 11 1.12 21.19 -1.61
C GLY A 11 1.72 22.52 -1.19
N LEU A 12 1.91 23.45 -2.12
CA LEU A 12 2.21 24.85 -1.80
C LEU A 12 1.07 25.50 -1.02
N ILE A 13 -0.19 25.29 -1.42
CA ILE A 13 -1.38 25.81 -0.72
C ILE A 13 -1.42 25.26 0.71
N ILE A 14 -1.28 23.95 0.89
CA ILE A 14 -1.27 23.34 2.23
C ILE A 14 -0.14 23.90 3.09
N THR A 15 1.07 24.01 2.53
CA THR A 15 2.22 24.59 3.24
C THR A 15 1.96 26.04 3.64
N ALA A 16 1.39 26.85 2.74
CA ALA A 16 1.01 28.23 3.04
C ALA A 16 0.00 28.29 4.18
N VAL A 17 -1.04 27.44 4.19
CA VAL A 17 -2.02 27.38 5.29
C VAL A 17 -1.37 26.98 6.61
N LEU A 18 -0.55 25.93 6.61
CA LEU A 18 0.14 25.43 7.81
C LEU A 18 1.09 26.46 8.44
N VAL A 19 1.62 27.40 7.65
CA VAL A 19 2.53 28.45 8.12
C VAL A 19 1.77 29.73 8.47
N THR A 20 0.94 30.22 7.54
CA THR A 20 0.32 31.55 7.67
C THR A 20 -0.74 31.60 8.75
N VAL A 21 -1.57 30.55 8.91
CA VAL A 21 -2.65 30.58 9.90
C VAL A 21 -2.10 30.63 11.33
N PRO A 22 -1.21 29.72 11.76
CA PRO A 22 -0.67 29.78 13.12
C PRO A 22 0.12 31.07 13.39
N LEU A 23 0.87 31.59 12.41
CA LEU A 23 1.58 32.86 12.54
C LEU A 23 0.62 34.04 12.74
N SER A 24 -0.51 34.04 12.03
CA SER A 24 -1.53 35.11 12.15
C SER A 24 -2.19 35.16 13.53
N PHE A 25 -2.11 34.07 14.30
CA PHE A 25 -2.63 33.98 15.67
C PHE A 25 -1.52 33.94 16.73
N ARG A 26 -0.25 34.13 16.37
CA ARG A 26 0.89 33.94 17.28
C ARG A 26 0.75 34.71 18.60
N ASP A 27 0.28 35.96 18.54
CA ASP A 27 0.16 36.84 19.70
C ASP A 27 -1.04 36.49 20.60
N ARG A 28 -1.94 35.62 20.11
CA ARG A 28 -3.15 35.14 20.80
C ARG A 28 -3.00 33.70 21.31
N LEU A 29 -1.81 33.12 21.20
CA LEU A 29 -1.52 31.77 21.65
C LEU A 29 -0.59 31.82 22.87
N PRO A 30 -0.84 31.01 23.91
CA PRO A 30 0.07 30.89 25.04
C PRO A 30 1.42 30.30 24.60
N ASP A 31 2.48 30.61 25.34
CA ASP A 31 3.81 30.03 25.15
C ASP A 31 4.31 29.45 26.50
N PRO A 32 4.38 28.11 26.63
CA PRO A 32 4.11 27.08 25.62
C PRO A 32 2.61 26.92 25.32
N LEU A 33 2.27 26.23 24.22
CA LEU A 33 0.88 25.88 23.86
C LEU A 33 0.63 24.36 23.98
N ALA A 34 -0.62 23.98 24.24
CA ALA A 34 -1.03 22.58 24.37
C ALA A 34 -0.97 21.90 23.01
N THR A 35 -0.40 20.70 22.98
CA THR A 35 -0.26 19.90 21.75
C THR A 35 -0.66 18.44 21.93
N HIS A 36 -1.06 18.04 23.14
CA HIS A 36 -1.56 16.70 23.44
C HIS A 36 -2.69 16.78 24.46
N TRP A 37 -3.67 15.90 24.28
CA TRP A 37 -4.85 15.78 25.12
C TRP A 37 -5.11 14.31 25.44
N SER A 38 -5.37 14.04 26.71
CA SER A 38 -6.02 12.81 27.18
C SER A 38 -7.45 13.16 27.58
N ASP A 39 -7.73 13.38 28.86
CA ASP A 39 -8.99 13.95 29.33
C ASP A 39 -8.98 15.49 29.32
N ARG A 40 -7.77 16.06 29.44
CA ARG A 40 -7.45 17.49 29.38
C ARG A 40 -6.10 17.67 28.69
N ALA A 41 -5.70 18.92 28.45
CA ALA A 41 -4.35 19.21 28.00
C ALA A 41 -3.32 18.64 29.00
N ASP A 42 -2.41 17.79 28.51
CA ASP A 42 -1.44 17.07 29.36
C ASP A 42 0.01 17.18 28.88
N ARG A 43 0.25 17.68 27.66
CA ARG A 43 1.57 18.09 27.18
C ARG A 43 1.50 19.35 26.35
N SER A 44 2.58 20.13 26.42
CA SER A 44 2.76 21.35 25.67
C SER A 44 4.08 21.36 24.90
N SER A 45 4.22 22.31 24.00
CA SER A 45 5.46 22.59 23.27
C SER A 45 5.61 24.09 23.05
N SER A 46 6.80 24.55 22.68
CA SER A 46 6.97 25.94 22.22
C SER A 46 6.30 26.14 20.87
N PHE A 47 5.96 27.39 20.52
CA PHE A 47 5.38 27.70 19.20
C PHE A 47 6.27 27.21 18.04
N THR A 48 7.60 27.38 18.16
CA THR A 48 8.57 26.90 17.16
C THR A 48 8.52 25.39 17.00
N GLN A 49 8.47 24.64 18.10
CA GLN A 49 8.38 23.18 18.06
C GLN A 49 7.05 22.73 17.42
N PHE A 50 5.94 23.37 17.77
CA PHE A 50 4.65 23.14 17.14
C PHE A 50 4.70 23.36 15.62
N MET A 51 5.31 24.47 15.16
CA MET A 51 5.49 24.76 13.73
C MET A 51 6.34 23.71 13.01
N LEU A 52 7.44 23.28 13.62
CA LEU A 52 8.28 22.21 13.05
C LEU A 52 7.49 20.90 12.93
N MET A 53 6.72 20.52 13.96
CA MET A 53 5.93 19.29 13.96
C MET A 53 4.73 19.34 13.00
N ALA A 54 4.17 20.51 12.74
CA ALA A 54 3.09 20.69 11.77
C ALA A 54 3.60 20.68 10.31
N VAL A 55 4.68 21.43 10.04
CA VAL A 55 5.13 21.68 8.66
C VAL A 55 6.08 20.60 8.14
N LEU A 56 7.03 20.13 8.95
CA LEU A 56 8.09 19.23 8.46
C LEU A 56 7.53 17.88 7.97
N PRO A 57 6.67 17.15 8.72
CA PRO A 57 6.12 15.89 8.22
C PRO A 57 5.33 16.07 6.92
N TRP A 58 4.59 17.17 6.80
CA TRP A 58 3.86 17.52 5.59
C TRP A 58 4.80 17.76 4.41
N VAL A 59 5.80 18.64 4.55
CA VAL A 59 6.73 18.98 3.46
C VAL A 59 7.51 17.76 3.01
N VAL A 60 7.97 16.91 3.94
CA VAL A 60 8.64 15.64 3.61
C VAL A 60 7.70 14.71 2.84
N THR A 61 6.46 14.50 3.33
CA THR A 61 5.47 13.65 2.66
C THR A 61 5.16 14.16 1.25
N TRP A 62 4.96 15.47 1.11
CA TRP A 62 4.69 16.13 -0.16
C TRP A 62 5.87 15.98 -1.13
N ALA A 63 7.11 16.24 -0.68
CA ALA A 63 8.32 16.08 -1.49
C ALA A 63 8.49 14.64 -1.99
N VAL A 64 8.23 13.65 -1.12
CA VAL A 64 8.24 12.23 -1.52
C VAL A 64 7.16 11.94 -2.56
N MET A 65 5.93 12.43 -2.38
CA MET A 65 4.84 12.24 -3.34
C MET A 65 5.12 12.88 -4.70
N VAL A 66 5.67 14.10 -4.71
CA VAL A 66 6.11 14.78 -5.94
C VAL A 66 7.27 14.03 -6.59
N GLY A 67 8.25 13.59 -5.81
CA GLY A 67 9.37 12.78 -6.29
C GLY A 67 8.92 11.48 -6.96
N MET A 68 7.94 10.78 -6.35
CA MET A 68 7.30 9.60 -6.94
C MET A 68 6.53 9.92 -8.23
N ALA A 69 5.91 11.09 -8.33
CA ALA A 69 5.22 11.54 -9.54
C ALA A 69 6.18 11.92 -10.69
N LEU A 70 7.35 12.47 -10.34
CA LEU A 70 8.38 12.89 -11.30
C LEU A 70 9.16 11.70 -11.86
N HIS A 71 9.64 10.81 -10.98
CA HIS A 71 10.57 9.72 -11.33
C HIS A 71 9.88 8.35 -11.41
N GLY A 72 8.70 8.20 -10.81
CA GLY A 72 8.02 6.93 -10.69
C GLY A 72 7.10 6.60 -11.86
N ARG A 73 6.77 5.31 -11.96
CA ARG A 73 5.75 4.79 -12.89
C ARG A 73 4.34 4.78 -12.27
N MET A 74 4.20 5.34 -11.07
CA MET A 74 2.99 5.30 -10.26
C MET A 74 1.82 6.01 -10.94
N LEU A 75 2.05 7.11 -11.65
CA LEU A 75 0.96 7.82 -12.33
C LEU A 75 0.52 7.18 -13.66
N ARG A 76 1.15 6.08 -14.10
CA ARG A 76 0.80 5.43 -15.38
C ARG A 76 -0.50 4.66 -15.33
N ARG A 77 -0.90 4.16 -14.16
CA ARG A 77 -2.06 3.29 -13.99
C ARG A 77 -3.16 3.98 -13.17
N ARG A 78 -4.41 3.72 -13.54
CA ARG A 78 -5.60 4.33 -12.94
C ARG A 78 -5.67 4.15 -11.45
N LEU A 79 -5.46 2.92 -10.99
CA LEU A 79 -5.52 2.58 -9.59
C LEU A 79 -4.49 3.38 -8.78
N SER A 80 -3.24 3.39 -9.24
CA SER A 80 -2.15 4.06 -8.55
C SER A 80 -2.24 5.58 -8.62
N ARG A 81 -2.80 6.17 -9.70
CA ARG A 81 -3.19 7.59 -9.73
C ARG A 81 -4.22 7.91 -8.66
N GLY A 82 -5.25 7.06 -8.51
CA GLY A 82 -6.28 7.22 -7.49
C GLY A 82 -5.69 7.18 -6.09
N TYR A 83 -4.84 6.20 -5.78
CA TYR A 83 -4.16 6.14 -4.49
C TYR A 83 -3.26 7.33 -4.23
N TRP A 84 -2.50 7.76 -5.25
CA TRP A 84 -1.61 8.91 -5.11
C TRP A 84 -2.39 10.19 -4.78
N TRP A 85 -3.49 10.47 -5.50
CA TRP A 85 -4.34 11.63 -5.21
C TRP A 85 -5.03 11.53 -3.86
N GLY A 86 -5.60 10.37 -3.54
CA GLY A 86 -6.32 10.21 -2.30
C GLY A 86 -5.43 10.34 -1.07
N PHE A 87 -4.22 9.80 -1.14
CA PHE A 87 -3.24 9.96 -0.07
C PHE A 87 -2.75 11.41 0.04
N LEU A 88 -2.36 12.04 -1.08
CA LEU A 88 -1.84 13.41 -1.08
C LEU A 88 -2.85 14.44 -0.54
N VAL A 89 -4.11 14.34 -0.96
CA VAL A 89 -5.17 15.24 -0.48
C VAL A 89 -5.58 14.88 0.94
N GLY A 90 -5.78 13.60 1.25
CA GLY A 90 -6.18 13.17 2.59
C GLY A 90 -5.18 13.57 3.66
N VAL A 91 -3.88 13.31 3.45
CA VAL A 91 -2.84 13.68 4.42
C VAL A 91 -2.65 15.19 4.54
N GLY A 92 -2.86 15.95 3.46
CA GLY A 92 -2.82 17.41 3.48
C GLY A 92 -3.97 18.01 4.28
N LEU A 93 -5.20 17.54 4.04
CA LEU A 93 -6.38 17.95 4.81
C LEU A 93 -6.26 17.55 6.28
N PHE A 94 -5.72 16.37 6.58
CA PHE A 94 -5.45 15.94 7.95
C PHE A 94 -4.44 16.87 8.65
N ALA A 95 -3.33 17.20 7.98
CA ALA A 95 -2.31 18.11 8.52
C ALA A 95 -2.88 19.51 8.79
N VAL A 96 -3.69 20.05 7.87
CA VAL A 96 -4.40 21.32 8.09
C VAL A 96 -5.37 21.21 9.25
N GLY A 97 -6.23 20.19 9.25
CA GLY A 97 -7.27 20.00 10.25
C GLY A 97 -6.69 19.90 11.66
N ILE A 98 -5.64 19.10 11.87
CA ILE A 98 -5.02 18.96 13.19
C ILE A 98 -4.32 20.26 13.63
N THR A 99 -3.66 20.97 12.71
CA THR A 99 -2.99 22.25 13.00
C THR A 99 -3.99 23.32 13.39
N LEU A 100 -5.07 23.49 12.61
CA LEU A 100 -6.12 24.46 12.89
C LEU A 100 -6.84 24.15 14.20
N THR A 101 -7.09 22.86 14.47
CA THR A 101 -7.72 22.41 15.71
C THR A 101 -6.84 22.71 16.93
N THR A 102 -5.53 22.50 16.84
CA THR A 102 -4.57 22.85 17.90
C THR A 102 -4.51 24.36 18.13
N VAL A 103 -4.50 25.18 17.07
CA VAL A 103 -4.55 26.64 17.19
C VAL A 103 -5.87 27.06 17.85
N TYR A 104 -7.00 26.53 17.40
CA TYR A 104 -8.33 26.81 17.96
C TYR A 104 -8.42 26.48 19.45
N ALA A 105 -7.94 25.30 19.87
CA ALA A 105 -8.00 24.87 21.26
C ALA A 105 -7.23 25.79 22.22
N ASN A 106 -6.16 26.42 21.72
CA ASN A 106 -5.28 27.30 22.49
C ASN A 106 -5.62 28.80 22.33
N LEU A 107 -6.52 29.15 21.41
CA LEU A 107 -6.76 30.54 21.03
C LEU A 107 -7.33 31.33 22.23
N ASP A 108 -6.69 32.46 22.52
CA ASP A 108 -7.03 33.37 23.63
C ASP A 108 -6.99 32.73 25.02
N ARG A 109 -6.33 31.58 25.17
CA ARG A 109 -6.12 30.96 26.49
C ARG A 109 -4.90 31.57 27.17
N PRO A 110 -5.01 31.98 28.44
CA PRO A 110 -3.90 32.62 29.16
C PRO A 110 -2.74 31.64 29.42
N VAL A 111 -3.06 30.35 29.61
CA VAL A 111 -2.09 29.26 29.80
C VAL A 111 -2.54 28.02 29.04
N TRP A 112 -1.58 27.19 28.61
CA TRP A 112 -1.88 26.00 27.81
C TRP A 112 -2.74 24.94 28.52
N THR A 113 -2.71 24.88 29.85
CA THR A 113 -3.49 23.90 30.61
C THR A 113 -5.00 24.14 30.53
N GLU A 114 -5.42 25.34 30.13
CA GLU A 114 -6.82 25.72 29.88
C GLU A 114 -7.26 25.47 28.43
N ALA A 115 -6.40 24.89 27.59
CA ALA A 115 -6.74 24.56 26.22
C ALA A 115 -7.74 23.40 26.16
N GLU A 116 -8.92 23.68 25.61
CA GLU A 116 -10.02 22.72 25.53
C GLU A 116 -10.21 22.25 24.10
N LEU A 117 -10.27 20.94 23.92
CA LEU A 117 -10.49 20.32 22.61
C LEU A 117 -11.68 19.36 22.66
N PRO A 118 -12.84 19.75 22.11
CA PRO A 118 -13.96 18.84 21.97
C PRO A 118 -13.62 17.64 21.07
N ALA A 119 -13.83 16.42 21.56
CA ALA A 119 -13.47 15.18 20.86
C ALA A 119 -14.13 15.05 19.46
N TRP A 120 -15.33 15.62 19.27
CA TRP A 120 -16.02 15.60 17.99
C TRP A 120 -15.26 16.37 16.89
N ILE A 121 -14.45 17.37 17.23
CA ILE A 121 -13.65 18.12 16.25
C ILE A 121 -12.57 17.21 15.67
N VAL A 122 -11.93 16.38 16.50
CA VAL A 122 -10.94 15.39 16.05
C VAL A 122 -11.60 14.39 15.10
N LEU A 123 -12.77 13.88 15.45
CA LEU A 123 -13.55 13.00 14.57
C LEU A 123 -13.90 13.70 13.25
N ALA A 124 -14.33 14.96 13.30
CA ALA A 124 -14.66 15.75 12.11
C ALA A 124 -13.44 15.92 11.19
N VAL A 125 -12.25 16.19 11.75
CA VAL A 125 -10.99 16.27 10.98
C VAL A 125 -10.67 14.94 10.30
N VAL A 126 -10.75 13.82 11.03
CA VAL A 126 -10.48 12.49 10.47
C VAL A 126 -11.47 12.15 9.35
N VAL A 127 -12.76 12.41 9.55
CA VAL A 127 -13.80 12.17 8.54
C VAL A 127 -13.58 13.07 7.33
N ALA A 128 -13.33 14.37 7.53
CA ALA A 128 -13.10 15.30 6.43
C ALA A 128 -11.86 14.92 5.60
N ALA A 129 -10.76 14.54 6.25
CA ALA A 129 -9.55 14.08 5.59
C ALA A 129 -9.78 12.78 4.80
N ALA A 130 -10.47 11.80 5.40
CA ALA A 130 -10.79 10.54 4.76
C ALA A 130 -11.73 10.74 3.55
N SER A 131 -12.82 11.49 3.73
CA SER A 131 -13.76 11.80 2.66
C SER A 131 -13.12 12.61 1.53
N GLY A 132 -12.31 13.62 1.86
CA GLY A 132 -11.57 14.41 0.88
C GLY A 132 -10.54 13.57 0.11
N GLY A 133 -9.82 12.68 0.80
CA GLY A 133 -8.92 11.71 0.17
C GLY A 133 -9.67 10.73 -0.75
N LEU A 134 -10.80 10.17 -0.32
CA LEU A 134 -11.61 9.29 -1.15
C LEU A 134 -12.13 10.01 -2.40
N ALA A 135 -12.66 11.22 -2.25
CA ALA A 135 -13.13 12.04 -3.35
C ALA A 135 -11.99 12.37 -4.33
N ALA A 136 -10.84 12.83 -3.83
CA ALA A 136 -9.68 13.12 -4.65
C ALA A 136 -9.15 11.88 -5.37
N GLY A 137 -9.12 10.73 -4.71
CA GLY A 137 -8.73 9.47 -5.34
C GLY A 137 -9.70 9.04 -6.43
N PHE A 138 -11.01 9.22 -6.21
CA PHE A 138 -12.04 8.90 -7.19
C PHE A 138 -12.01 9.83 -8.42
N LEU A 139 -11.81 11.14 -8.22
CA LEU A 139 -11.75 12.14 -9.28
C LEU A 139 -10.39 12.08 -10.01
N GLY A 140 -9.31 11.93 -9.26
CA GLY A 140 -7.94 11.94 -9.76
C GLY A 140 -7.47 10.64 -10.44
N ARG A 141 -8.23 9.53 -10.32
CA ARG A 141 -7.90 8.27 -11.00
C ARG A 141 -7.92 8.39 -12.52
N GLY A 142 -8.68 9.31 -13.08
CA GLY A 142 -8.79 9.51 -14.54
C GLY A 142 -9.38 8.31 -15.28
N GLU A 143 -9.10 8.25 -16.59
CA GLU A 143 -9.64 7.26 -17.51
C GLU A 143 -9.21 5.81 -17.19
N PRO A 144 -10.01 4.81 -17.59
CA PRO A 144 -9.61 3.41 -17.62
C PRO A 144 -8.23 3.21 -18.24
N ASP A 145 -7.44 2.31 -17.66
CA ASP A 145 -6.18 1.93 -18.28
C ASP A 145 -6.47 1.25 -19.61
N GLN A 146 -5.79 1.67 -20.67
CA GLN A 146 -5.91 1.00 -21.95
C GLN A 146 -5.41 -0.45 -21.81
N PRO A 147 -6.13 -1.43 -22.41
CA PRO A 147 -5.61 -2.78 -22.54
C PRO A 147 -4.26 -2.72 -23.25
N PRO A 148 -3.32 -3.63 -22.94
CA PRO A 148 -2.06 -3.71 -23.67
C PRO A 148 -2.35 -3.74 -25.18
N PRO A 149 -1.54 -3.07 -26.01
CA PRO A 149 -1.63 -3.22 -27.46
C PRO A 149 -1.65 -4.71 -27.82
N ALA A 150 -2.51 -5.11 -28.76
CA ALA A 150 -2.49 -6.47 -29.31
C ALA A 150 -1.17 -6.65 -30.08
N GLY A 151 -0.09 -7.00 -29.39
CA GLY A 151 1.25 -6.84 -29.93
C GLY A 151 2.31 -7.49 -29.08
N GLU A 152 2.08 -8.76 -28.76
CA GLU A 152 3.05 -9.84 -28.57
C GLU A 152 2.25 -10.99 -27.96
N ALA A 153 1.40 -11.62 -28.79
CA ALA A 153 0.89 -12.92 -28.42
C ALA A 153 2.11 -13.77 -28.03
N PRO A 154 2.12 -14.39 -26.84
CA PRO A 154 3.25 -15.20 -26.43
C PRO A 154 3.44 -16.28 -27.50
N PRO A 155 4.69 -16.66 -27.84
CA PRO A 155 4.96 -17.52 -28.99
C PRO A 155 4.07 -18.76 -28.94
N LYS A 156 3.41 -19.08 -30.07
CA LYS A 156 2.50 -20.23 -30.15
C LYS A 156 3.30 -21.50 -29.86
N LEU A 157 3.01 -22.10 -28.72
CA LEU A 157 3.63 -23.36 -28.33
C LEU A 157 2.81 -24.50 -28.95
N ARG A 158 3.43 -25.30 -29.82
CA ARG A 158 2.80 -26.52 -30.34
C ARG A 158 3.02 -27.65 -29.34
N LEU A 159 1.94 -28.10 -28.72
CA LEU A 159 1.96 -29.28 -27.87
C LEU A 159 1.97 -30.54 -28.75
N ARG A 160 2.80 -31.52 -28.39
CA ARG A 160 2.78 -32.83 -29.05
C ARG A 160 1.70 -33.68 -28.39
N ALA A 161 0.88 -34.36 -29.19
CA ALA A 161 -0.14 -35.28 -28.69
C ALA A 161 0.49 -36.32 -27.74
N GLY A 162 -0.07 -36.45 -26.54
CA GLY A 162 0.41 -37.37 -25.51
C GLY A 162 1.55 -36.86 -24.61
N GLN A 163 2.09 -35.65 -24.84
CA GLN A 163 3.15 -35.07 -24.01
C GLN A 163 2.57 -34.19 -22.90
N ARG A 164 2.83 -34.55 -21.63
CA ARG A 164 2.49 -33.68 -20.48
C ARG A 164 3.50 -32.54 -20.38
N SER A 165 3.01 -31.30 -20.45
CA SER A 165 3.85 -30.10 -20.37
C SER A 165 3.67 -29.43 -19.02
N VAL A 166 4.78 -29.07 -18.38
CA VAL A 166 4.77 -28.39 -17.08
C VAL A 166 5.67 -27.18 -17.14
N TRP A 167 5.15 -26.04 -16.67
CA TRP A 167 5.95 -24.85 -16.41
C TRP A 167 5.90 -24.52 -14.93
N VAL A 168 7.06 -24.21 -14.35
CA VAL A 168 7.19 -23.84 -12.94
C VAL A 168 8.02 -22.58 -12.84
N SER A 169 7.57 -21.62 -12.03
CA SER A 169 8.32 -20.42 -11.68
C SER A 169 8.20 -20.17 -10.19
N ARG A 170 9.29 -19.72 -9.57
CA ARG A 170 9.34 -19.35 -8.15
C ARG A 170 9.80 -17.90 -8.07
N VAL A 171 9.10 -17.13 -7.26
CA VAL A 171 9.48 -15.75 -6.94
C VAL A 171 9.60 -15.60 -5.43
N SER A 172 10.55 -14.80 -4.98
CA SER A 172 10.68 -14.43 -3.57
C SER A 172 11.04 -12.96 -3.42
N ASN A 173 10.71 -12.40 -2.27
CA ASN A 173 11.16 -11.08 -1.84
C ASN A 173 12.16 -11.29 -0.68
N PRO A 174 13.48 -11.10 -0.91
CA PRO A 174 14.49 -11.33 0.11
C PRO A 174 14.28 -10.50 1.37
N TRP A 175 13.79 -9.27 1.24
CA TRP A 175 13.53 -8.40 2.38
C TRP A 175 12.36 -8.91 3.23
N LEU A 176 11.25 -9.27 2.59
CA LEU A 176 10.12 -9.88 3.31
C LEU A 176 10.52 -11.21 3.95
N LEU A 177 11.34 -12.01 3.29
CA LEU A 177 11.87 -13.26 3.85
C LEU A 177 12.74 -12.97 5.08
N ALA A 178 13.64 -11.99 5.02
CA ALA A 178 14.47 -11.58 6.16
C ALA A 178 13.60 -11.09 7.33
N MET A 179 12.61 -10.23 7.07
CA MET A 179 11.65 -9.78 8.10
C MET A 179 10.87 -10.95 8.70
N THR A 180 10.51 -11.94 7.89
CA THR A 180 9.84 -13.17 8.36
C THR A 180 10.74 -13.92 9.33
N VAL A 181 12.01 -14.16 8.95
CA VAL A 181 12.98 -14.87 9.79
C VAL A 181 13.23 -14.13 11.10
N VAL A 182 13.47 -12.82 11.04
CA VAL A 182 13.68 -11.99 12.24
C VAL A 182 12.44 -11.99 13.12
N GLY A 183 11.25 -11.77 12.56
CA GLY A 183 9.98 -11.81 13.31
C GLY A 183 9.76 -13.17 13.98
N GLY A 184 10.06 -14.28 13.30
CA GLY A 184 9.97 -15.62 13.87
C GLY A 184 10.96 -15.87 15.00
N ALA A 185 12.22 -15.43 14.84
CA ALA A 185 13.22 -15.52 15.90
C ALA A 185 12.82 -14.70 17.13
N THR A 186 12.36 -13.46 16.93
CA THR A 186 11.84 -12.60 18.01
C THR A 186 10.64 -13.24 18.70
N PHE A 187 9.71 -13.83 17.94
CA PHE A 187 8.55 -14.52 18.50
C PHE A 187 8.96 -15.69 19.39
N ILE A 188 9.90 -16.54 18.93
CA ILE A 188 10.39 -17.69 19.71
C ILE A 188 11.05 -17.23 21.02
N VAL A 189 11.90 -16.20 20.96
CA VAL A 189 12.57 -15.65 22.16
C VAL A 189 11.55 -15.06 23.12
N ALA A 190 10.63 -14.22 22.62
CA ALA A 190 9.60 -13.61 23.45
C ALA A 190 8.67 -14.65 24.10
N ALA A 191 8.29 -15.69 23.35
CA ALA A 191 7.49 -16.80 23.87
C ALA A 191 8.25 -17.59 24.96
N GLY A 192 9.54 -17.86 24.75
CA GLY A 192 10.38 -18.55 25.72
C GLY A 192 10.57 -17.76 27.02
N VAL A 193 10.79 -16.44 26.93
CA VAL A 193 10.90 -15.54 28.08
C VAL A 193 9.58 -15.45 28.84
N ALA A 194 8.46 -15.34 28.14
CA ALA A 194 7.13 -15.34 28.75
C ALA A 194 6.83 -16.66 29.48
N PHE A 195 7.23 -17.79 28.88
CA PHE A 195 7.02 -19.12 29.47
C PHE A 195 7.73 -19.32 30.81
N ILE A 196 8.91 -18.71 31.02
CA ILE A 196 9.67 -18.80 32.28
C ILE A 196 9.26 -17.75 33.32
N GLY A 197 8.25 -16.91 33.05
CA GLY A 197 7.71 -15.94 34.01
C GLY A 197 8.64 -14.78 34.35
N ALA A 198 9.63 -14.48 33.49
CA ALA A 198 10.73 -13.57 33.83
C ALA A 198 10.41 -12.08 33.66
N THR A 199 9.17 -11.66 33.35
CA THR A 199 8.92 -10.28 32.86
C THR A 199 7.50 -9.73 33.09
N PRO A 200 7.32 -8.39 33.21
CA PRO A 200 6.01 -7.73 33.31
C PRO A 200 5.18 -7.78 32.01
N ASP A 201 3.87 -8.02 32.16
CA ASP A 201 2.98 -8.57 31.11
C ASP A 201 2.76 -7.69 29.85
N THR A 202 2.81 -6.36 29.97
CA THR A 202 2.25 -5.46 28.93
C THR A 202 3.16 -5.20 27.73
N VAL A 203 4.46 -5.00 27.96
CA VAL A 203 5.46 -4.74 26.90
C VAL A 203 5.75 -6.03 26.12
N TRP A 204 5.84 -7.15 26.81
CA TRP A 204 6.15 -8.45 26.22
C TRP A 204 4.97 -9.05 25.46
N GLY A 205 3.73 -8.86 25.94
CA GLY A 205 2.53 -9.23 25.19
C GLY A 205 2.43 -8.50 23.85
N SER A 206 2.73 -7.20 23.83
CA SER A 206 2.71 -6.39 22.59
C SER A 206 3.80 -6.83 21.61
N LEU A 207 5.02 -7.11 22.10
CA LEU A 207 6.12 -7.60 21.27
C LEU A 207 5.84 -9.01 20.71
N LEU A 208 5.30 -9.90 21.54
CA LEU A 208 4.91 -11.26 21.13
C LEU A 208 3.85 -11.20 20.03
N PHE A 209 2.82 -10.38 20.20
CA PHE A 209 1.77 -10.20 19.20
C PHE A 209 2.33 -9.62 17.90
N ALA A 210 3.10 -8.52 17.98
CA ALA A 210 3.67 -7.87 16.80
C ALA A 210 4.62 -8.81 16.02
N SER A 211 5.49 -9.54 16.71
CA SER A 211 6.40 -10.51 16.09
C SER A 211 5.66 -11.69 15.48
N ALA A 212 4.60 -12.20 16.14
CA ALA A 212 3.72 -13.23 15.58
C ALA A 212 3.07 -12.76 14.28
N VAL A 213 2.52 -11.54 14.25
CA VAL A 213 1.88 -10.98 13.06
C VAL A 213 2.86 -10.85 11.90
N VAL A 214 4.08 -10.35 12.16
CA VAL A 214 5.14 -10.23 11.15
C VAL A 214 5.54 -11.61 10.62
N PHE A 215 5.77 -12.57 11.52
CA PHE A 215 6.16 -13.93 11.14
C PHE A 215 5.09 -14.62 10.30
N VAL A 216 3.84 -14.65 10.77
CA VAL A 216 2.73 -15.33 10.09
C VAL A 216 2.44 -14.67 8.75
N SER A 217 2.39 -13.33 8.69
CA SER A 217 2.17 -12.62 7.42
C SER A 217 3.29 -12.88 6.43
N GLY A 218 4.53 -12.90 6.91
CA GLY A 218 5.72 -13.18 6.14
C GLY A 218 5.75 -14.60 5.55
N LEU A 219 5.27 -15.60 6.29
CA LEU A 219 5.17 -16.98 5.82
C LEU A 219 4.31 -17.12 4.56
N PHE A 220 3.31 -16.26 4.35
CA PHE A 220 2.43 -16.34 3.17
C PHE A 220 2.80 -15.36 2.05
N THR A 221 3.55 -14.31 2.38
CA THR A 221 3.80 -13.19 1.45
C THR A 221 5.27 -13.01 1.06
N SER A 222 6.19 -13.81 1.59
CA SER A 222 7.61 -13.73 1.27
C SER A 222 8.00 -14.41 -0.04
N ALA A 223 7.25 -15.42 -0.48
CA ALA A 223 7.51 -16.15 -1.71
C ALA A 223 6.20 -16.66 -2.35
N ALA A 224 6.28 -17.00 -3.63
CA ALA A 224 5.22 -17.68 -4.35
C ALA A 224 5.79 -18.65 -5.37
N ILE A 225 5.13 -19.78 -5.55
CA ILE A 225 5.46 -20.82 -6.53
C ILE A 225 4.27 -20.96 -7.46
N VAL A 226 4.49 -20.73 -8.75
CA VAL A 226 3.47 -20.90 -9.78
C VAL A 226 3.81 -22.13 -10.61
N ARG A 227 2.86 -23.03 -10.74
CA ARG A 227 2.97 -24.23 -11.56
C ARG A 227 1.78 -24.27 -12.53
N VAL A 228 2.08 -24.42 -13.82
CA VAL A 228 1.09 -24.63 -14.88
C VAL A 228 1.21 -26.08 -15.34
N THR A 229 0.08 -26.78 -15.36
CA THR A 229 -0.09 -28.14 -15.88
C THR A 229 -1.36 -28.21 -16.73
N ASP A 230 -1.64 -29.36 -17.33
CA ASP A 230 -2.83 -29.63 -18.15
C ASP A 230 -4.16 -29.39 -17.40
N ASP A 231 -4.15 -29.45 -16.06
CA ASP A 231 -5.31 -29.16 -15.20
C ASP A 231 -5.53 -27.65 -14.97
N GLY A 232 -4.48 -26.84 -15.14
CA GLY A 232 -4.48 -25.41 -14.93
C GLY A 232 -3.30 -24.91 -14.10
N LEU A 233 -3.53 -23.81 -13.38
CA LEU A 233 -2.51 -23.10 -12.63
C LEU A 233 -2.67 -23.38 -11.13
N ALA A 234 -1.60 -23.86 -10.50
CA ALA A 234 -1.46 -23.99 -9.06
C ALA A 234 -0.50 -22.90 -8.55
N LEU A 235 -0.98 -22.11 -7.60
CA LEU A 235 -0.26 -21.01 -6.98
C LEU A 235 -0.07 -21.32 -5.50
N GLY A 236 1.14 -21.70 -5.13
CA GLY A 236 1.55 -21.92 -3.75
C GLY A 236 2.10 -20.64 -3.12
N PHE A 237 1.70 -20.35 -1.88
CA PHE A 237 2.18 -19.19 -1.13
C PHE A 237 3.32 -19.55 -0.18
N GLY A 238 4.19 -18.58 0.10
CA GLY A 238 5.27 -18.76 1.06
C GLY A 238 6.46 -19.58 0.55
N PRO A 239 7.49 -19.74 1.40
CA PRO A 239 8.71 -20.47 1.04
C PRO A 239 8.44 -21.94 0.76
N PHE A 240 7.40 -22.50 1.39
CA PHE A 240 6.96 -23.89 1.26
C PHE A 240 5.93 -24.11 0.14
N GLY A 241 5.40 -23.05 -0.47
CA GLY A 241 4.35 -23.15 -1.49
C GLY A 241 3.00 -23.61 -0.94
N TRP A 242 2.70 -23.35 0.34
CA TRP A 242 1.43 -23.66 0.99
C TRP A 242 0.91 -22.46 1.79
N PRO A 243 -0.41 -22.13 1.72
CA PRO A 243 -1.48 -22.85 1.02
C PRO A 243 -1.39 -22.74 -0.51
N VAL A 244 -2.09 -23.64 -1.21
CA VAL A 244 -2.14 -23.68 -2.67
C VAL A 244 -3.50 -23.24 -3.19
N ARG A 245 -3.53 -22.20 -4.00
CA ARG A 245 -4.71 -21.78 -4.78
C ARG A 245 -4.65 -22.40 -6.17
N ARG A 246 -5.66 -23.19 -6.54
CA ARG A 246 -5.78 -23.80 -7.87
C ARG A 246 -6.78 -23.04 -8.74
N ILE A 247 -6.41 -22.80 -9.99
CA ILE A 247 -7.21 -22.12 -11.01
C ILE A 247 -7.29 -23.05 -12.21
N ARG A 248 -8.50 -23.55 -12.49
CA ARG A 248 -8.76 -24.42 -13.65
C ARG A 248 -8.61 -23.64 -14.95
N LEU A 249 -8.11 -24.29 -16.00
CA LEU A 249 -8.00 -23.69 -17.35
C LEU A 249 -9.34 -23.14 -17.85
N SER A 250 -10.46 -23.82 -17.59
CA SER A 250 -11.79 -23.39 -18.02
C SER A 250 -12.27 -22.05 -17.44
N LYS A 251 -11.57 -21.51 -16.44
CA LYS A 251 -11.85 -20.16 -15.91
C LYS A 251 -11.08 -19.08 -16.66
N ILE A 252 -10.01 -19.43 -17.36
CA ILE A 252 -9.04 -18.51 -17.96
C ILE A 252 -9.42 -18.31 -19.43
N GLU A 253 -9.71 -17.07 -19.78
CA GLU A 253 -9.96 -16.64 -21.17
C GLU A 253 -8.65 -16.56 -21.97
N LYS A 254 -7.62 -15.94 -21.37
CA LYS A 254 -6.30 -15.77 -21.99
C LYS A 254 -5.23 -15.40 -20.96
N ALA A 255 -3.98 -15.69 -21.29
CA ALA A 255 -2.80 -15.28 -20.53
C ALA A 255 -1.80 -14.47 -21.38
N TRP A 256 -1.10 -13.53 -20.75
CA TRP A 256 0.01 -12.79 -21.38
C TRP A 256 1.07 -12.39 -20.34
N SER A 257 2.23 -11.98 -20.81
CA SER A 257 3.29 -11.39 -19.97
C SER A 257 3.24 -9.87 -20.04
N GLU A 258 3.42 -9.21 -18.90
CA GLU A 258 3.57 -7.76 -18.84
C GLU A 258 4.57 -7.37 -17.75
N VAL A 259 5.35 -6.31 -17.98
CA VAL A 259 6.22 -5.75 -16.94
C VAL A 259 5.42 -4.86 -16.01
N ARG A 260 5.40 -5.18 -14.71
CA ARG A 260 4.75 -4.36 -13.67
C ARG A 260 5.66 -4.12 -12.47
N TYR A 261 5.34 -3.07 -11.73
CA TYR A 261 6.03 -2.71 -10.49
C TYR A 261 5.04 -2.58 -9.34
N PRO A 262 5.48 -2.80 -8.08
CA PRO A 262 4.65 -2.63 -6.89
C PRO A 262 3.90 -1.30 -6.84
N SER A 263 4.53 -0.19 -7.25
CA SER A 263 3.91 1.13 -7.29
C SER A 263 2.69 1.24 -8.22
N GLN A 264 2.50 0.29 -9.13
CA GLN A 264 1.40 0.28 -10.11
C GLN A 264 0.24 -0.65 -9.72
N VAL A 265 0.39 -1.42 -8.64
CA VAL A 265 -0.60 -2.44 -8.21
C VAL A 265 -0.95 -2.35 -6.71
N GLY A 266 -0.57 -1.26 -6.04
CA GLY A 266 -0.88 -1.04 -4.61
C GLY A 266 0.16 -1.60 -3.64
N GLY A 267 1.40 -1.80 -4.09
CA GLY A 267 2.53 -2.21 -3.26
C GLY A 267 2.89 -3.70 -3.40
N TRP A 268 3.56 -4.21 -2.37
CA TRP A 268 4.04 -5.59 -2.31
C TRP A 268 3.02 -6.51 -1.63
N GLY A 269 3.09 -7.80 -1.96
CA GLY A 269 2.26 -8.86 -1.39
C GLY A 269 1.00 -9.15 -2.21
N ILE A 270 -0.03 -9.64 -1.52
CA ILE A 270 -1.33 -9.99 -2.12
C ILE A 270 -2.26 -8.78 -2.03
N ARG A 271 -2.85 -8.40 -3.16
CA ARG A 271 -3.75 -7.26 -3.30
C ARG A 271 -4.97 -7.65 -4.11
N GLY A 272 -6.15 -7.30 -3.61
CA GLY A 272 -7.41 -7.42 -4.33
C GLY A 272 -8.03 -6.04 -4.49
N VAL A 273 -8.32 -5.66 -5.72
CA VAL A 273 -9.18 -4.51 -6.05
C VAL A 273 -10.31 -4.98 -6.95
N PRO A 274 -11.44 -4.26 -7.03
CA PRO A 274 -12.54 -4.66 -7.92
C PRO A 274 -12.04 -4.88 -9.35
N GLY A 275 -12.24 -6.10 -9.87
CA GLY A 275 -11.82 -6.50 -11.22
C GLY A 275 -10.36 -6.94 -11.38
N MET A 276 -9.51 -6.85 -10.34
CA MET A 276 -8.10 -7.27 -10.44
C MET A 276 -7.55 -7.78 -9.09
N ALA A 277 -6.89 -8.94 -9.11
CA ALA A 277 -6.02 -9.38 -8.04
C ALA A 277 -4.56 -9.31 -8.50
N ALA A 278 -3.65 -8.92 -7.60
CA ALA A 278 -2.22 -8.87 -7.86
C ALA A 278 -1.46 -9.58 -6.74
N ILE A 279 -0.47 -10.36 -7.12
CA ILE A 279 0.52 -11.00 -6.24
C ILE A 279 1.86 -10.46 -6.70
N MET A 280 2.38 -9.50 -5.94
CA MET A 280 3.52 -8.70 -6.34
C MET A 280 4.65 -8.86 -5.32
N LEU A 281 5.59 -9.75 -5.64
CA LEU A 281 6.74 -10.07 -4.80
C LEU A 281 8.07 -9.57 -5.36
N ARG A 282 8.08 -9.08 -6.61
CA ARG A 282 9.17 -8.31 -7.26
C ARG A 282 8.63 -7.47 -8.40
N GLY A 283 9.27 -6.33 -8.65
CA GLY A 283 9.06 -5.61 -9.91
C GLY A 283 9.65 -6.39 -11.10
N GLY A 284 9.12 -6.15 -12.29
CA GLY A 284 9.58 -6.77 -13.54
C GLY A 284 8.49 -7.63 -14.17
N ASP A 285 8.90 -8.74 -14.78
CA ASP A 285 8.00 -9.63 -15.50
C ASP A 285 6.89 -10.19 -14.61
N CYS A 286 5.67 -10.11 -15.12
CA CYS A 286 4.47 -10.64 -14.48
C CYS A 286 3.65 -11.45 -15.48
N LEU A 287 3.10 -12.56 -15.02
CA LEU A 287 2.11 -13.35 -15.72
C LEU A 287 0.73 -12.78 -15.39
N VAL A 288 -0.05 -12.43 -16.41
CA VAL A 288 -1.40 -11.91 -16.26
C VAL A 288 -2.39 -12.91 -16.85
N LEU A 289 -3.37 -13.29 -16.04
CA LEU A 289 -4.49 -14.14 -16.43
C LEU A 289 -5.74 -13.27 -16.52
N ARG A 290 -6.49 -13.40 -17.60
CA ARG A 290 -7.86 -12.87 -17.69
C ARG A 290 -8.84 -14.00 -17.54
N TYR A 291 -9.82 -13.80 -16.65
CA TYR A 291 -10.91 -14.74 -16.45
C TYR A 291 -12.06 -14.45 -17.39
N HIS A 292 -12.83 -15.47 -17.75
CA HIS A 292 -14.08 -15.30 -18.52
C HIS A 292 -15.10 -14.41 -17.80
N SER A 293 -15.04 -14.31 -16.46
CA SER A 293 -15.87 -13.38 -15.68
C SER A 293 -15.43 -11.91 -15.80
N GLY A 294 -14.40 -11.61 -16.59
CA GLY A 294 -13.86 -10.27 -16.83
C GLY A 294 -12.73 -9.83 -15.88
N GLY A 295 -12.61 -10.46 -14.71
CA GLY A 295 -11.56 -10.16 -13.75
C GLY A 295 -10.16 -10.58 -14.21
N GLN A 296 -9.12 -10.01 -13.60
CA GLN A 296 -7.72 -10.35 -13.90
C GLN A 296 -6.94 -10.79 -12.66
N LEU A 297 -6.00 -11.71 -12.83
CA LEU A 297 -5.00 -12.07 -11.82
C LEU A 297 -3.61 -11.79 -12.37
N LEU A 298 -2.85 -10.96 -11.67
CA LEU A 298 -1.47 -10.62 -12.00
C LEU A 298 -0.51 -11.24 -10.98
N ILE A 299 0.54 -11.90 -11.45
CA ILE A 299 1.50 -12.60 -10.59
C ILE A 299 2.91 -12.25 -11.04
N SER A 300 3.74 -11.71 -10.15
CA SER A 300 5.17 -11.54 -10.42
C SER A 300 5.83 -12.91 -10.54
N VAL A 301 6.44 -13.21 -11.68
CA VAL A 301 7.09 -14.51 -11.95
C VAL A 301 8.24 -14.33 -12.93
N ASP A 302 9.24 -15.19 -12.83
CA ASP A 302 10.28 -15.30 -13.85
C ASP A 302 9.73 -16.03 -15.09
N ASP A 303 10.21 -15.66 -16.28
CA ASP A 303 9.83 -16.27 -17.56
C ASP A 303 8.31 -16.30 -17.81
N ALA A 304 7.64 -15.18 -17.48
CA ALA A 304 6.20 -15.02 -17.64
C ALA A 304 5.72 -15.29 -19.08
N ARG A 305 6.57 -15.00 -20.07
CA ARG A 305 6.27 -15.20 -21.50
C ARG A 305 6.02 -16.67 -21.83
N ARG A 306 6.89 -17.59 -21.39
CA ARG A 306 6.70 -19.04 -21.62
C ARG A 306 5.53 -19.60 -20.81
N GLY A 307 5.34 -19.13 -19.57
CA GLY A 307 4.17 -19.49 -18.77
C GLY A 307 2.86 -19.13 -19.49
N ALA A 308 2.77 -17.92 -20.05
CA ALA A 308 1.62 -17.49 -20.85
C ALA A 308 1.43 -18.30 -22.14
N SER A 309 2.52 -18.60 -22.87
CA SER A 309 2.49 -19.47 -24.05
C SER A 309 1.87 -20.84 -23.74
N LEU A 310 2.32 -21.49 -22.65
CA LEU A 310 1.82 -22.80 -22.27
C LEU A 310 0.32 -22.75 -21.89
N ILE A 311 -0.09 -21.75 -21.11
CA ILE A 311 -1.51 -21.61 -20.72
C ILE A 311 -2.40 -21.46 -21.96
N ASN A 312 -2.02 -20.59 -22.89
CA ASN A 312 -2.82 -20.36 -24.10
C ASN A 312 -2.86 -21.62 -25.00
N ALA A 313 -1.74 -22.34 -25.15
CA ALA A 313 -1.72 -23.59 -25.91
C ALA A 313 -2.63 -24.67 -25.30
N LEU A 314 -2.64 -24.79 -23.97
CA LEU A 314 -3.54 -25.73 -23.26
C LEU A 314 -5.02 -25.33 -23.33
N ILE A 315 -5.32 -24.03 -23.44
CA ILE A 315 -6.68 -23.54 -23.68
C ILE A 315 -7.13 -23.91 -25.10
N GLU A 316 -6.28 -23.67 -26.11
CA GLU A 316 -6.56 -24.02 -27.50
C GLU A 316 -6.80 -25.54 -27.67
N GLU A 317 -5.97 -26.39 -27.06
CA GLU A 317 -6.12 -27.86 -27.11
C GLU A 317 -7.43 -28.37 -26.49
N LYS A 318 -7.96 -27.70 -25.46
CA LYS A 318 -9.23 -28.10 -24.83
C LYS A 318 -10.48 -27.63 -25.57
N VAL A 319 -10.33 -26.68 -26.48
CA VAL A 319 -11.42 -26.14 -27.31
C VAL A 319 -11.48 -26.83 -28.68
N ALA A 320 -10.34 -27.36 -29.16
CA ALA A 320 -10.25 -28.19 -30.36
C ALA A 320 -10.89 -29.58 -30.16
#